data_AF-A0A0J8FBC8-F1
#
_entry.id   AF-A0A0J8FBC8-F1
#
_cell.length_a   1.000
_cell.length_b   1.000
_cell.length_c   1.000
_cell.angle_alpha   90.00
_cell.angle_beta   90.00
_cell.angle_gamma   90.00
#
_symmetry.space_group_name_H-M   'P 1'
#
loop_
_entity.id
_entity.type
_entity.pdbx_description
1 polymer ?
#
loop_
_entity_poly.entity_id
_entity_poly.type
_entity_poly.pdbx_seq_one_letter_code
_entity_poly.pdbx_strand_id
1 'polypeptide(L)'
;MGYICDTTDSGFSKEKIAIDPPEFFGLYGKVPAESAVVLEEGEQLDPRRAMKNENVDASHTWAKERVRELIAFVNLPSPEMIDGRLELLADFWINIEIRGRARIYQKKVHRTKGYVYYETMQVFEWPNMDKSETFKMMGRQKQDHIDDKEEGSNWIRKSKVDEMLEKQRKEIEREERDTYIRALVNECGLQKKDIAPAFDLSPQRVGQIARE
;
A
#
# COMPACT_ATOMS: atom_id res chain seq x y z
N MET A 1 7.44 7.49 -0.18
CA MET A 1 7.17 7.71 -1.62
C MET A 1 5.67 7.79 -1.89
N GLY A 2 4.84 6.86 -1.40
CA GLY A 2 3.37 6.97 -1.49
C GLY A 2 2.82 8.36 -1.18
N TYR A 3 3.15 8.93 0.00
CA TYR A 3 2.76 10.29 0.41
C TYR A 3 3.15 11.43 -0.54
N ILE A 4 4.16 11.26 -1.39
CA ILE A 4 4.62 12.30 -2.33
C ILE A 4 3.95 12.10 -3.70
N CYS A 5 3.70 10.85 -4.08
CA CYS A 5 3.16 10.49 -5.38
C CYS A 5 1.63 10.47 -5.43
N ASP A 6 0.97 10.45 -4.27
CA ASP A 6 -0.48 10.55 -4.19
C ASP A 6 -0.91 12.01 -4.30
N THR A 7 -1.53 12.38 -5.42
CA THR A 7 -1.97 13.76 -5.69
C THR A 7 -3.44 13.99 -5.40
N THR A 8 -4.11 13.01 -4.79
CA THR A 8 -5.54 13.10 -4.46
C THR A 8 -5.77 13.96 -3.22
N ASP A 9 -6.97 14.53 -3.08
CA ASP A 9 -7.30 15.41 -1.95
C ASP A 9 -7.17 14.72 -0.58
N SER A 10 -7.40 13.40 -0.53
CA SER A 10 -7.25 12.62 0.70
C SER A 10 -5.80 12.21 0.99
N GLY A 11 -4.89 12.36 0.02
CA GLY A 11 -3.50 11.97 0.12
C GLY A 11 -3.30 10.45 0.29
N PHE A 12 -2.06 10.07 0.57
CA PHE A 12 -1.71 8.67 0.81
C PHE A 12 -2.06 8.25 2.23
N SER A 13 -2.74 7.12 2.38
CA SER A 13 -3.10 6.54 3.67
C SER A 13 -2.82 5.04 3.69
N LYS A 14 -2.98 4.44 4.88
CA LYS A 14 -2.76 3.00 5.10
C LYS A 14 -3.66 2.11 4.24
N GLU A 15 -4.86 2.59 3.90
CA GLU A 15 -5.84 1.88 3.08
C GLU A 15 -5.37 1.67 1.64
N LYS A 16 -4.34 2.40 1.22
CA LYS A 16 -3.72 2.26 -0.09
C LYS A 16 -2.51 1.30 -0.06
N ILE A 17 -2.30 0.59 1.05
CA ILE A 17 -1.26 -0.44 1.22
C ILE A 17 -1.95 -1.80 1.32
N ALA A 18 -1.48 -2.77 0.55
CA ALA A 18 -1.93 -4.15 0.55
C ALA A 18 -0.75 -5.10 0.78
N ILE A 19 -1.00 -6.23 1.42
CA ILE A 19 0.00 -7.31 1.60
C ILE A 19 -0.24 -8.42 0.57
N ASP A 20 -1.50 -8.79 0.33
CA ASP A 20 -1.83 -9.79 -0.68
C ASP A 20 -2.16 -9.15 -2.04
N PRO A 21 -1.80 -9.78 -3.16
CA PRO A 21 -2.08 -9.16 -4.46
C PRO A 21 -3.57 -9.04 -4.84
N PRO A 22 -4.51 -9.90 -4.41
CA PRO A 22 -5.95 -9.68 -4.61
C PRO A 22 -6.44 -8.37 -4.02
N GLU A 23 -6.03 -8.08 -2.78
CA GLU A 23 -6.28 -6.82 -2.09
C GLU A 23 -5.74 -5.65 -2.91
N PHE A 24 -4.48 -5.74 -3.33
CA PHE A 24 -3.83 -4.73 -4.15
C PHE A 24 -4.58 -4.45 -5.47
N PHE A 25 -4.96 -5.48 -6.23
CA PHE A 25 -5.74 -5.29 -7.46
C PHE A 25 -7.18 -4.82 -7.18
N GLY A 26 -7.73 -5.15 -6.01
CA GLY A 26 -9.01 -4.61 -5.53
C GLY A 26 -8.97 -3.10 -5.34
N LEU A 27 -7.83 -2.53 -4.91
CA LEU A 27 -7.67 -1.09 -4.70
C LEU A 27 -7.88 -0.28 -5.97
N TYR A 28 -7.46 -0.78 -7.13
CA TYR A 28 -7.72 -0.12 -8.42
C TYR A 28 -9.20 0.20 -8.59
N GLY A 29 -10.07 -0.71 -8.14
CA GLY A 29 -11.53 -0.61 -8.08
C GLY A 29 -12.09 0.59 -7.31
N LYS A 30 -11.35 1.05 -6.30
CA LYS A 30 -11.90 1.76 -5.14
C LYS A 30 -11.25 3.13 -4.93
N VAL A 31 -9.96 3.25 -5.20
CA VAL A 31 -9.25 4.51 -5.01
C VAL A 31 -9.47 5.44 -6.22
N PRO A 32 -9.52 6.77 -6.01
CA PRO A 32 -9.60 7.71 -7.11
C PRO A 32 -8.36 7.63 -8.00
N ALA A 33 -8.51 8.07 -9.26
CA ALA A 33 -7.39 8.24 -10.18
C ALA A 33 -6.29 9.12 -9.55
N GLU A 34 -5.06 8.97 -10.01
CA GLU A 34 -3.88 9.66 -9.47
C GLU A 34 -3.50 9.29 -8.01
N SER A 35 -4.18 8.31 -7.40
CA SER A 35 -3.74 7.75 -6.12
C SER A 35 -2.43 6.97 -6.27
N ALA A 36 -1.65 6.92 -5.19
CA ALA A 36 -0.55 5.97 -5.06
C ALA A 36 -1.03 4.74 -4.27
N VAL A 37 -0.69 3.54 -4.72
CA VAL A 37 -0.98 2.27 -4.05
C VAL A 37 0.29 1.45 -3.87
N VAL A 38 0.38 0.67 -2.79
CA VAL A 38 1.56 -0.12 -2.44
C VAL A 38 1.18 -1.58 -2.26
N LEU A 39 1.85 -2.49 -2.96
CA LEU A 39 1.88 -3.91 -2.64
C LEU A 39 3.17 -4.21 -1.88
N GLU A 40 3.03 -4.66 -0.64
CA GLU A 40 4.10 -5.30 0.11
C GLU A 40 4.18 -6.79 -0.26
N GLU A 41 5.35 -7.41 -0.10
CA GLU A 41 5.56 -8.83 -0.42
C GLU A 41 5.19 -9.22 -1.86
N GLY A 42 5.62 -8.39 -2.82
CA GLY A 42 5.34 -8.59 -4.23
C GLY A 42 5.83 -9.93 -4.82
N GLU A 43 6.75 -10.63 -4.16
CA GLU A 43 7.16 -12.00 -4.51
C GLU A 43 6.02 -13.03 -4.43
N GLN A 44 4.88 -12.69 -3.83
CA GLN A 44 3.67 -13.50 -3.90
C GLN A 44 3.12 -13.61 -5.34
N LEU A 45 3.52 -12.71 -6.24
CA LEU A 45 3.25 -12.77 -7.68
C LEU A 45 4.21 -13.69 -8.45
N ASP A 46 5.07 -14.45 -7.76
CA ASP A 46 5.97 -15.43 -8.38
C ASP A 46 5.15 -16.53 -9.11
N PRO A 47 5.39 -16.75 -10.43
CA PRO A 47 4.76 -17.82 -11.19
C PRO A 47 4.96 -19.24 -10.62
N ARG A 48 5.96 -19.43 -9.76
CA ARG A 48 6.25 -20.71 -9.09
C ARG A 48 5.43 -20.90 -7.82
N ARG A 49 4.89 -19.82 -7.25
CA ARG A 49 4.07 -19.83 -6.02
C ARG A 49 2.58 -19.72 -6.34
N ALA A 50 2.21 -18.98 -7.37
CA ALA A 50 0.84 -18.88 -7.86
C ALA A 50 0.49 -20.02 -8.84
N MET A 51 -0.75 -20.53 -8.84
CA MET A 51 -1.19 -21.46 -9.88
C MET A 51 -1.10 -20.77 -11.26
N LYS A 52 -0.61 -21.47 -12.29
CA LYS A 52 -0.33 -20.93 -13.64
C LYS A 52 -1.44 -20.05 -14.26
N ASN A 53 -2.71 -20.34 -13.95
CA ASN A 53 -3.86 -19.57 -14.48
C ASN A 53 -4.04 -18.21 -13.76
N GLU A 54 -3.67 -18.11 -12.50
CA GLU A 54 -3.92 -16.94 -11.65
C GLU A 54 -2.88 -15.84 -11.91
N ASN A 55 -1.63 -16.21 -12.18
CA ASN A 55 -0.59 -15.24 -12.50
C ASN A 55 -0.79 -14.57 -13.88
N VAL A 56 -1.35 -15.33 -14.84
CA VAL A 56 -1.77 -14.76 -16.13
C VAL A 56 -2.87 -13.71 -15.88
N ASP A 57 -3.79 -13.97 -14.97
CA ASP A 57 -4.87 -13.04 -14.62
C ASP A 57 -4.36 -11.76 -13.95
N ALA A 58 -3.35 -11.85 -13.08
CA ALA A 58 -2.70 -10.69 -12.46
C ALA A 58 -2.01 -9.78 -13.49
N SER A 59 -1.26 -10.37 -14.43
CA SER A 59 -0.59 -9.61 -15.50
C SER A 59 -1.60 -8.91 -16.43
N HIS A 60 -2.67 -9.61 -16.80
CA HIS A 60 -3.74 -9.05 -17.62
C HIS A 60 -4.51 -7.95 -16.89
N THR A 61 -4.80 -8.16 -15.60
CA THR A 61 -5.47 -7.18 -14.76
C THR A 61 -4.64 -5.91 -14.66
N TRP A 62 -3.36 -6.00 -14.30
CA TRP A 62 -2.51 -4.81 -14.18
C TRP A 62 -2.37 -4.06 -15.51
N ALA A 63 -2.18 -4.78 -16.62
CA ALA A 63 -2.11 -4.16 -17.94
C ALA A 63 -3.40 -3.39 -18.29
N LYS A 64 -4.57 -3.93 -17.93
CA LYS A 64 -5.87 -3.28 -18.15
C LYS A 64 -6.09 -2.09 -17.22
N GLU A 65 -5.74 -2.25 -15.95
CA GLU A 65 -6.04 -1.28 -14.90
C GLU A 65 -5.13 -0.04 -14.95
N ARG A 66 -4.09 -0.02 -15.82
CA ARG A 66 -3.32 1.18 -16.16
C ARG A 66 -4.17 2.38 -16.59
N VAL A 67 -5.35 2.14 -17.16
CA VAL A 67 -6.30 3.20 -17.52
C VAL A 67 -6.74 4.06 -16.32
N ARG A 68 -6.57 3.55 -15.10
CA ARG A 68 -6.92 4.28 -13.87
C ARG A 68 -5.88 5.28 -13.41
N GLU A 69 -4.73 5.36 -14.10
CA GLU A 69 -3.69 6.36 -13.84
C GLU A 69 -3.21 6.35 -12.37
N LEU A 70 -3.11 5.16 -11.78
CA LEU A 70 -2.58 4.98 -10.42
C LEU A 70 -1.07 4.79 -10.44
N ILE A 71 -0.39 5.31 -9.41
CA ILE A 71 1.03 5.04 -9.17
C ILE A 71 1.14 3.81 -8.27
N ALA A 72 1.54 2.70 -8.87
CA ALA A 72 1.73 1.43 -8.18
C ALA A 72 3.19 1.23 -7.72
N PHE A 73 3.40 1.09 -6.42
CA PHE A 73 4.65 0.60 -5.85
C PHE A 73 4.51 -0.88 -5.51
N VAL A 74 5.48 -1.69 -5.91
CA VAL A 74 5.55 -3.11 -5.52
C VAL A 74 6.88 -3.35 -4.85
N ASN A 75 6.83 -3.72 -3.58
CA ASN A 75 8.00 -3.98 -2.76
C ASN A 75 8.29 -5.48 -2.76
N LEU A 76 9.48 -5.86 -3.23
CA LEU A 76 9.94 -7.24 -3.34
C LEU A 76 11.47 -7.30 -3.24
N PRO A 77 12.07 -8.43 -2.84
CA PRO A 77 13.52 -8.55 -2.68
C PRO A 77 14.32 -8.39 -3.98
N SER A 78 13.76 -8.86 -5.10
CA SER A 78 14.39 -8.77 -6.42
C SER A 78 13.33 -8.80 -7.54
N PRO A 79 13.50 -8.06 -8.64
CA PRO A 79 12.62 -8.15 -9.81
C PRO A 79 12.49 -9.56 -10.39
N GLU A 80 13.48 -10.44 -10.17
CA GLU A 80 13.44 -11.83 -10.63
C GLU A 80 12.40 -12.70 -9.89
N MET A 81 11.81 -12.20 -8.81
CA MET A 81 10.80 -12.91 -8.03
C MET A 81 9.36 -12.71 -8.53
N ILE A 82 9.17 -11.99 -9.65
CA ILE A 82 7.86 -11.83 -10.29
C ILE A 82 7.90 -12.30 -11.74
N ASP A 83 6.72 -12.49 -12.33
CA ASP A 83 6.61 -12.83 -13.76
C ASP A 83 7.27 -11.75 -14.62
N GLY A 84 8.06 -12.16 -15.63
CA GLY A 84 8.72 -11.22 -16.54
C GLY A 84 7.75 -10.30 -17.28
N ARG A 85 6.48 -10.70 -17.48
CA ARG A 85 5.43 -9.83 -18.04
C ARG A 85 5.02 -8.73 -17.06
N LEU A 86 4.90 -9.04 -15.77
CA LEU A 86 4.68 -8.04 -14.72
C LEU A 86 5.86 -7.09 -14.64
N GLU A 87 7.07 -7.64 -14.67
CA GLU A 87 8.29 -6.85 -14.71
C GLU A 87 8.27 -5.91 -15.92
N LEU A 88 7.88 -6.38 -17.12
CA LEU A 88 7.74 -5.58 -18.34
C LEU A 88 6.75 -4.42 -18.22
N LEU A 89 5.78 -4.53 -17.32
CA LEU A 89 4.84 -3.46 -17.04
C LEU A 89 5.44 -2.41 -16.09
N ALA A 90 6.50 -2.65 -15.34
CA ALA A 90 7.06 -1.64 -14.46
C ALA A 90 7.79 -0.52 -15.23
N ASP A 91 7.56 0.74 -14.87
CA ASP A 91 8.23 1.89 -15.52
C ASP A 91 9.61 2.18 -14.89
N PHE A 92 9.73 1.96 -13.59
CA PHE A 92 10.95 2.21 -12.81
C PHE A 92 11.29 1.02 -11.91
N TRP A 93 12.59 0.81 -11.71
CA TRP A 93 13.11 -0.07 -10.66
C TRP A 93 13.90 0.76 -9.66
N ILE A 94 13.52 0.67 -8.39
CA ILE A 94 14.18 1.37 -7.29
C ILE A 94 14.95 0.31 -6.49
N ASN A 95 16.27 0.29 -6.65
CA ASN A 95 17.13 -0.67 -5.96
C ASN A 95 17.69 -0.06 -4.67
N ILE A 96 17.37 -0.66 -3.53
CA ILE A 96 17.90 -0.25 -2.23
C ILE A 96 19.32 -0.84 -2.10
N GLU A 97 20.36 0.00 -2.24
CA GLU A 97 21.75 -0.47 -2.16
C GLU A 97 22.16 -0.73 -0.71
N ILE A 98 21.81 0.21 0.17
CA ILE A 98 22.00 0.16 1.61
C ILE A 98 20.83 0.90 2.26
N ARG A 99 20.62 0.66 3.55
CA ARG A 99 19.59 1.36 4.32
C ARG A 99 19.78 2.88 4.21
N GLY A 100 18.77 3.58 3.70
CA GLY A 100 18.81 5.03 3.51
C GLY A 100 19.31 5.50 2.15
N ARG A 101 19.63 4.59 1.22
CA ARG A 101 20.10 4.93 -0.13
C ARG A 101 19.59 3.95 -1.18
N ALA A 102 19.00 4.50 -2.24
CA ALA A 102 18.53 3.76 -3.40
C ALA A 102 19.09 4.34 -4.69
N ARG A 103 19.24 3.47 -5.69
CA ARG A 103 19.46 3.86 -7.07
C ARG A 103 18.21 3.59 -7.88
N ILE A 104 17.78 4.60 -8.64
CA ILE A 104 16.59 4.52 -9.48
C ILE A 104 17.02 4.24 -10.92
N TYR A 105 16.41 3.23 -11.51
CA TYR A 105 16.57 2.87 -12.89
C TYR A 105 15.26 3.08 -13.65
N GLN A 106 15.33 3.77 -14.80
CA GLN A 106 14.22 3.77 -15.74
C GLN A 106 14.29 2.50 -16.57
N LYS A 107 13.18 1.78 -16.64
CA LYS A 107 13.09 0.57 -17.45
C LYS A 107 12.87 0.95 -18.90
N LYS A 108 13.68 0.40 -19.79
CA LYS A 108 13.50 0.53 -21.24
C LYS A 108 13.43 -0.84 -21.89
N VAL A 109 12.42 -1.02 -22.75
CA VAL A 109 12.24 -2.25 -23.51
C VAL A 109 12.90 -2.09 -24.87
N HIS A 110 13.89 -2.93 -25.17
CA HIS A 110 14.52 -2.93 -26.48
C HIS A 110 13.57 -3.54 -27.52
N ARG A 111 12.89 -2.70 -28.30
CA ARG A 111 11.83 -3.08 -29.26
C ARG A 111 12.16 -4.29 -30.15
N THR A 112 13.41 -4.40 -30.61
CA THR A 112 13.83 -5.48 -31.53
C THR A 112 14.28 -6.77 -30.83
N LYS A 113 14.79 -6.68 -29.60
CA LYS A 113 15.45 -7.82 -28.91
C LYS A 113 14.61 -8.38 -27.77
N GLY A 114 13.54 -7.69 -27.36
CA GLY A 114 12.64 -8.14 -26.30
C GLY A 114 13.23 -8.12 -24.88
N TYR A 115 14.51 -7.81 -24.72
CA TYR A 115 15.14 -7.69 -23.41
C TYR A 115 14.91 -6.31 -22.80
N VAL A 116 14.79 -6.34 -21.47
CA VAL A 116 14.73 -5.17 -20.60
C VAL A 116 16.16 -4.69 -20.36
N TYR A 117 16.39 -3.38 -20.50
CA TYR A 117 17.59 -2.75 -19.98
C TYR A 117 17.24 -1.57 -19.08
N TYR A 118 18.16 -1.28 -18.18
CA TYR A 118 17.99 -0.32 -17.10
C TYR A 118 18.90 0.88 -17.33
N GLU A 119 18.32 2.06 -17.44
CA GLU A 119 19.06 3.31 -17.49
C GLU A 119 19.11 3.91 -16.09
N THR A 120 20.31 4.14 -15.55
CA THR A 120 20.47 4.79 -14.25
C THR A 120 20.04 6.24 -14.35
N MET A 121 19.03 6.62 -13.56
CA MET A 121 18.48 7.98 -13.56
C MET A 121 19.12 8.82 -12.48
N GLN A 122 18.97 8.40 -11.22
CA GLN A 122 19.43 9.16 -10.07
C GLN A 122 19.64 8.26 -8.85
N VAL A 123 20.36 8.80 -7.86
CA VAL A 123 20.46 8.24 -6.52
C VAL A 123 19.53 9.03 -5.61
N PHE A 124 18.75 8.34 -4.79
CA PHE A 124 17.86 8.91 -3.81
C PHE A 124 18.30 8.46 -2.41
N GLU A 125 18.41 9.41 -1.48
CA GLU A 125 18.81 9.14 -0.10
C GLU A 125 17.71 9.61 0.85
N TRP A 126 17.51 8.87 1.94
CA TRP A 126 16.55 9.21 2.99
C TRP A 126 17.12 8.95 4.37
N PRO A 127 16.71 9.72 5.39
CA PRO A 127 17.17 9.54 6.76
C PRO A 127 16.71 8.20 7.34
N ASN A 128 17.29 7.79 8.47
CA ASN A 128 16.80 6.60 9.17
C ASN A 128 15.33 6.77 9.61
N MET A 129 14.47 5.88 9.10
CA MET A 129 13.03 5.87 9.34
C MET A 129 12.58 4.98 10.52
N ASP A 130 13.48 4.37 11.30
CA ASP A 130 13.12 3.45 12.42
C ASP A 130 12.08 4.03 13.38
N LYS A 131 12.08 5.34 13.57
CA LYS A 131 11.19 6.03 14.51
C LYS A 131 9.86 6.46 13.88
N SER A 132 9.70 6.34 12.56
CA SER A 132 8.47 6.70 11.86
C SER A 132 7.33 5.79 12.27
N GLU A 133 6.15 6.37 12.53
CA GLU A 133 4.94 5.62 12.85
C GLU A 133 4.55 4.64 11.73
N THR A 134 4.73 5.04 10.47
CA THR A 134 4.49 4.15 9.33
C THR A 134 5.42 2.93 9.36
N PHE A 135 6.70 3.11 9.71
CA PHE A 135 7.66 2.01 9.76
C PHE A 135 7.32 1.00 10.88
N LYS A 136 6.99 1.50 12.08
CA LYS A 136 6.56 0.65 13.20
C LYS A 136 5.29 -0.12 12.88
N MET A 137 4.32 0.54 12.25
CA MET A 137 3.05 -0.07 11.86
C MET A 137 3.26 -1.19 10.83
N MET A 138 4.01 -0.92 9.75
CA MET A 138 4.32 -1.95 8.75
C MET A 138 5.08 -3.12 9.37
N GLY A 139 5.97 -2.84 10.33
CA GLY A 139 6.65 -3.87 11.11
C GLY A 139 5.68 -4.76 11.90
N ARG A 140 4.66 -4.18 12.53
CA ARG A 140 3.60 -4.94 13.22
C ARG A 140 2.79 -5.79 12.25
N GLN A 141 2.31 -5.20 11.16
CA GLN A 141 1.51 -5.93 10.16
C GLN A 141 2.28 -7.11 9.55
N LYS A 142 3.58 -6.93 9.26
CA LYS A 142 4.44 -8.03 8.80
C LYS A 142 4.64 -9.11 9.87
N GLN A 143 4.81 -8.70 11.12
CA GLN A 143 4.97 -9.64 12.23
C GLN A 143 3.68 -10.45 12.45
N ASP A 144 2.52 -9.79 12.42
CA ASP A 144 1.21 -10.43 12.53
C ASP A 144 1.00 -11.45 11.40
N HIS A 145 1.40 -11.10 10.16
CA HIS A 145 1.33 -12.01 9.01
C HIS A 145 2.28 -13.22 9.13
N ILE A 146 3.46 -13.06 9.74
CA ILE A 146 4.40 -14.16 10.02
C ILE A 146 3.87 -15.09 11.12
N ASP A 147 3.19 -14.53 12.12
CA ASP A 147 2.69 -15.27 13.28
C ASP A 147 1.39 -16.05 12.96
N ASP A 148 0.63 -15.61 11.94
CA ASP A 148 -0.51 -16.33 11.36
C ASP A 148 -0.04 -17.54 10.50
N LYS A 149 0.43 -18.59 11.19
CA LYS A 149 0.93 -19.85 10.61
C LYS A 149 -0.10 -20.70 9.82
N GLU A 150 -1.34 -20.25 9.65
CA GLU A 150 -2.39 -20.99 8.95
C GLU A 150 -2.63 -20.56 7.49
N GLU A 151 -2.13 -19.41 7.02
CA GLU A 151 -2.36 -18.96 5.63
C GLU A 151 -1.30 -19.48 4.64
N GLY A 152 -1.11 -20.80 4.66
CA GLY A 152 -0.54 -21.50 3.51
C GLY A 152 -1.49 -21.40 2.32
N SER A 153 -1.27 -20.42 1.45
CA SER A 153 -1.83 -20.32 0.09
C SER A 153 -3.35 -20.39 -0.03
N ASN A 154 -4.09 -19.43 0.55
CA ASN A 154 -5.52 -19.33 0.29
C ASN A 154 -5.87 -17.93 -0.21
N TRP A 155 -5.45 -17.64 -1.45
CA TRP A 155 -5.84 -16.45 -2.18
C TRP A 155 -7.37 -16.28 -2.11
N ILE A 156 -7.79 -15.24 -1.39
CA ILE A 156 -9.18 -15.00 -1.06
C ILE A 156 -9.90 -14.50 -2.32
N ARG A 157 -11.10 -15.03 -2.60
CA ARG A 157 -11.93 -14.56 -3.73
C ARG A 157 -12.12 -13.05 -3.63
N LYS A 158 -12.03 -12.36 -4.78
CA LYS A 158 -12.21 -10.89 -4.90
C LYS A 158 -13.40 -10.33 -4.10
N SER A 159 -14.54 -11.02 -4.07
CA SER A 159 -15.71 -10.58 -3.30
C SER A 159 -15.47 -10.56 -1.78
N LYS A 160 -14.72 -11.52 -1.24
CA LYS A 160 -14.39 -11.61 0.18
C LYS A 160 -13.25 -10.65 0.53
N VAL A 161 -12.31 -10.41 -0.38
CA VAL A 161 -11.31 -9.32 -0.30
C VAL A 161 -12.01 -7.97 -0.28
N ASP A 162 -13.03 -7.79 -1.12
CA ASP A 162 -13.76 -6.54 -1.19
C ASP A 162 -14.46 -6.21 0.13
N GLU A 163 -15.07 -7.21 0.77
CA GLU A 163 -15.66 -7.11 2.11
C GLU A 163 -14.60 -6.87 3.20
N MET A 164 -13.43 -7.50 3.11
CA MET A 164 -12.33 -7.31 4.06
C MET A 164 -11.76 -5.90 3.99
N LEU A 165 -11.47 -5.42 2.78
CA LEU A 165 -11.05 -4.05 2.52
C LEU A 165 -12.06 -3.03 3.04
N GLU A 166 -13.36 -3.27 2.81
CA GLU A 166 -14.41 -2.35 3.27
C GLU A 166 -14.51 -2.31 4.81
N LYS A 167 -14.28 -3.45 5.48
CA LYS A 167 -14.21 -3.53 6.94
C LYS A 167 -12.97 -2.81 7.48
N GLN A 168 -11.80 -3.10 6.91
CA GLN A 168 -10.54 -2.47 7.31
C GLN A 168 -10.60 -0.96 7.12
N ARG A 169 -11.11 -0.48 5.99
CA ARG A 169 -11.37 0.96 5.74
C ARG A 169 -12.21 1.58 6.84
N LYS A 170 -13.33 0.94 7.21
CA LYS A 170 -14.19 1.45 8.29
C LYS A 170 -13.54 1.41 9.68
N GLU A 171 -12.62 0.49 9.91
CA GLU A 171 -11.84 0.44 11.16
C GLU A 171 -10.78 1.54 11.18
N ILE A 172 -10.06 1.75 10.07
CA ILE A 172 -9.02 2.78 9.96
C ILE A 172 -9.62 4.18 9.96
N GLU A 173 -10.72 4.45 9.26
CA GLU A 173 -11.45 5.74 9.36
C GLU A 173 -11.85 6.04 10.81
N ARG A 174 -12.22 5.02 11.59
CA ARG A 174 -12.48 5.19 13.02
C ARG A 174 -11.19 5.48 13.78
N GLU A 175 -10.09 4.78 13.52
CA GLU A 175 -8.81 5.03 14.17
C GLU A 175 -8.25 6.42 13.88
N GLU A 176 -8.31 6.90 12.64
CA GLU A 176 -7.86 8.25 12.26
C GLU A 176 -8.72 9.31 12.93
N ARG A 177 -10.05 9.16 12.86
CA ARG A 177 -10.98 10.04 13.57
C ARG A 177 -10.69 10.07 15.06
N ASP A 178 -10.48 8.91 15.67
CA ASP A 178 -10.24 8.79 17.10
C ASP A 178 -8.89 9.41 17.48
N THR A 179 -7.88 9.31 16.61
CA THR A 179 -6.59 10.00 16.73
C THR A 179 -6.74 11.52 16.67
N TYR A 180 -7.49 12.06 15.70
CA TYR A 180 -7.78 13.49 15.62
C TYR A 180 -8.55 13.99 16.84
N ILE A 181 -9.54 13.22 17.32
CA ILE A 181 -10.29 13.55 18.54
C ILE A 181 -9.35 13.62 19.75
N ARG A 182 -8.43 12.66 19.90
CA ARG A 182 -7.42 12.68 20.98
C ARG A 182 -6.54 13.92 20.89
N ALA A 183 -6.01 14.26 19.71
CA ALA A 183 -5.19 15.45 19.52
C ALA A 183 -5.96 16.75 19.85
N LEU A 184 -7.20 16.88 19.38
CA LEU A 184 -8.03 18.06 19.63
C LEU A 184 -8.38 18.26 21.11
N VAL A 185 -8.61 17.18 21.85
CA VAL A 185 -8.91 17.25 23.29
C VAL A 185 -7.65 17.47 24.12
N ASN A 186 -6.59 16.70 23.86
CA ASN A 186 -5.42 16.63 24.74
C ASN A 186 -4.36 17.69 24.41
N GLU A 187 -4.18 18.04 23.13
CA GLU A 187 -3.16 19.01 22.70
C GLU A 187 -3.74 20.40 22.49
N CYS A 188 -4.95 20.49 21.89
CA CYS A 188 -5.60 21.78 21.62
C CYS A 188 -6.54 22.26 22.74
N GLY A 189 -6.82 21.42 23.75
CA GLY A 189 -7.64 21.78 24.91
C GLY A 189 -9.11 22.11 24.58
N LEU A 190 -9.61 21.66 23.43
CA LEU A 190 -10.97 21.94 22.99
C LEU A 190 -12.00 21.19 23.84
N GLN A 191 -13.16 21.81 24.11
CA GLN A 191 -14.17 21.16 24.91
C GLN A 191 -14.90 20.07 24.11
N LYS A 192 -15.17 18.94 24.77
CA LYS A 192 -15.83 17.76 24.20
C LYS A 192 -17.18 18.07 23.54
N LYS A 193 -17.90 19.07 24.07
CA LYS A 193 -19.18 19.54 23.55
C LYS A 193 -19.08 20.24 22.19
N ASP A 194 -17.91 20.81 21.88
CA ASP A 194 -17.65 21.57 20.65
C ASP A 194 -17.08 20.65 19.56
N ILE A 195 -16.41 19.56 19.96
CA ILE A 195 -15.86 18.53 19.06
C ILE A 195 -16.94 17.52 18.62
N ALA A 196 -17.84 17.14 19.54
CA ALA A 196 -18.90 16.15 19.29
C ALA A 196 -19.75 16.41 18.02
N PRO A 197 -20.21 17.64 17.75
CA PRO A 197 -20.98 17.95 16.54
C PRO A 197 -20.16 17.81 15.26
N ALA A 198 -18.84 18.07 15.30
CA ALA A 198 -17.97 18.04 14.13
C ALA A 198 -17.73 16.62 13.60
N PHE A 199 -17.82 15.62 14.47
CA PHE A 199 -17.62 14.20 14.13
C PHE A 199 -18.90 13.36 14.22
N ASP A 200 -20.06 14.00 14.41
CA ASP A 200 -21.37 13.37 14.61
C ASP A 200 -21.37 12.28 15.71
N LEU A 201 -20.74 12.59 16.85
CA LEU A 201 -20.60 11.70 18.00
C LEU A 201 -21.20 12.33 19.25
N SER A 202 -21.55 11.49 20.24
CA SER A 202 -21.96 12.01 21.54
C SER A 202 -20.75 12.57 22.32
N PRO A 203 -20.91 13.65 23.11
CA PRO A 203 -19.83 14.18 23.96
C PRO A 203 -19.24 13.14 24.94
N GLN A 204 -20.04 12.15 25.33
CA GLN A 204 -19.62 11.01 26.14
C GLN A 204 -18.67 10.09 25.38
N ARG A 205 -18.97 9.79 24.11
CA ARG A 205 -18.12 8.95 23.25
C ARG A 205 -16.79 9.64 22.93
N VAL A 206 -16.81 10.94 22.62
CA VAL A 206 -15.61 11.78 22.47
C VAL A 206 -14.76 11.73 23.74
N GLY A 207 -15.40 11.84 24.91
CA GLY A 207 -14.72 11.74 26.19
C GLY A 207 -14.19 10.35 26.54
N GLN A 208 -14.69 9.29 25.92
CA GLN A 208 -14.17 7.93 26.05
C GLN A 208 -12.93 7.74 25.18
N ILE A 209 -13.03 8.13 23.90
CA ILE A 209 -11.94 8.07 22.91
C ILE A 209 -10.71 8.87 23.37
N ALA A 210 -10.93 10.05 23.97
CA ALA A 210 -9.85 10.90 24.48
C ALA A 210 -9.12 10.33 25.72
N ARG A 211 -9.72 9.33 26.40
CA ARG A 211 -9.17 8.68 27.60
C ARG A 211 -8.49 7.34 27.30
N GLU A 212 -8.78 6.74 26.15
CA GLU A 212 -8.05 5.59 25.60
C GLU A 212 -6.71 6.03 25.02
#